data_AF-A0A6D2LQX8-F1
#
_entry.id   AF-A0A6D2LQX8-F1
#
_cell.length_a   1.000
_cell.length_b   1.000
_cell.length_c   1.000
_cell.angle_alpha   90.00
_cell.angle_beta   90.00
_cell.angle_gamma   90.00
#
_symmetry.space_group_name_H-M   'P 1'
#
loop_
_entity.id
_entity.type
_entity.pdbx_description
1 polymer ?
#
loop_
_entity_poly.entity_id
_entity_poly.type
_entity_poly.pdbx_seq_one_letter_code
_entity_poly.pdbx_strand_id
1 'polypeptide(L)'
;MERSQLTWEDVSQYEEIKGYGQQVWKHQGEYYLVTNEGGIAEQRVVYELPYDLFQLLEQGKRNLGEIAFKLQDGYWPPTEEEKRESEKQFVEKGLTPLIANPKSRDLFTQEELRKLIPIAEQKWIDWKGKLPDDYISPLK
;
A
#
# COMPACT_ATOMS: atom_id res chain seq x y z
N MET A 1 -14.78 4.36 -9.50
CA MET A 1 -16.10 3.87 -9.06
C MET A 1 -16.62 4.90 -8.08
N GLU A 2 -17.90 5.24 -8.14
CA GLU A 2 -18.47 6.29 -7.29
C GLU A 2 -18.90 5.69 -5.94
N ARG A 3 -18.85 6.49 -4.87
CA ARG A 3 -19.43 6.10 -3.58
C ARG A 3 -20.94 5.94 -3.77
N SER A 4 -21.53 4.93 -3.14
CA SER A 4 -22.98 4.79 -3.19
C SER A 4 -23.62 5.99 -2.48
N GLN A 5 -24.82 6.38 -2.91
CA GLN A 5 -25.60 7.40 -2.20
C GLN A 5 -26.20 6.85 -0.88
N LEU A 6 -26.12 5.55 -0.67
CA LEU A 6 -26.62 4.85 0.51
C LEU A 6 -25.73 5.12 1.74
N THR A 7 -26.36 5.25 2.91
CA THR A 7 -25.63 5.39 4.17
C THR A 7 -25.54 4.06 4.92
N TRP A 8 -24.73 4.03 5.98
CA TRP A 8 -24.67 2.87 6.86
C TRP A 8 -26.05 2.53 7.46
N GLU A 9 -26.85 3.54 7.80
CA GLU A 9 -28.19 3.36 8.36
C GLU A 9 -29.07 2.55 7.41
N ASP A 10 -29.01 2.84 6.11
CA ASP A 10 -29.74 2.10 5.08
C ASP A 10 -29.24 0.65 4.96
N VAL A 11 -27.93 0.46 4.81
CA VAL A 11 -27.32 -0.85 4.56
C VAL A 11 -27.36 -1.78 5.77
N SER A 12 -27.37 -1.22 6.98
CA SER A 12 -27.45 -1.99 8.23
C SER A 12 -28.73 -2.85 8.34
N GLN A 13 -29.76 -2.53 7.57
CA GLN A 13 -31.02 -3.27 7.51
C GLN A 13 -30.99 -4.44 6.51
N TYR A 14 -29.91 -4.57 5.73
CA TYR A 14 -29.76 -5.59 4.69
C TYR A 14 -29.26 -6.93 5.27
N GLU A 15 -29.16 -7.95 4.41
CA GLU A 15 -28.62 -9.25 4.82
C GLU A 15 -27.10 -9.17 4.97
N GLU A 16 -26.58 -9.35 6.18
CA GLU A 16 -25.14 -9.44 6.44
C GLU A 16 -24.60 -10.78 5.92
N ILE A 17 -23.60 -10.72 5.04
CA ILE A 17 -22.87 -11.93 4.62
C ILE A 17 -21.86 -12.30 5.69
N LYS A 18 -22.10 -13.43 6.36
CA LYS A 18 -21.21 -13.97 7.40
C LYS A 18 -19.85 -14.35 6.80
N GLY A 19 -18.81 -14.23 7.62
CA GLY A 19 -17.42 -14.50 7.23
C GLY A 19 -16.59 -13.26 6.90
N TYR A 20 -17.23 -12.08 6.78
CA TYR A 20 -16.57 -10.81 6.43
C TYR A 20 -16.66 -9.74 7.53
N GLY A 21 -16.87 -10.13 8.78
CA GLY A 21 -16.77 -9.21 9.93
C GLY A 21 -17.70 -8.00 9.91
N GLN A 22 -18.96 -8.17 9.47
CA GLN A 22 -19.95 -7.08 9.31
C GLN A 22 -19.57 -6.04 8.24
N GLN A 23 -18.70 -6.38 7.28
CA GLN A 23 -18.31 -5.46 6.20
C GLN A 23 -19.04 -5.73 4.89
N VAL A 24 -19.61 -6.93 4.67
CA VAL A 24 -20.26 -7.28 3.40
C VAL A 24 -21.75 -7.53 3.62
N TRP A 25 -22.57 -6.87 2.80
CA TRP A 25 -24.03 -6.85 2.91
C TRP A 25 -24.67 -7.14 1.56
N LYS A 26 -25.89 -7.68 1.55
CA LYS A 26 -26.61 -8.05 0.35
C LYS A 26 -28.05 -7.56 0.39
N HIS A 27 -28.50 -6.95 -0.71
CA HIS A 27 -29.89 -6.55 -0.90
C HIS A 27 -30.30 -6.72 -2.36
N GLN A 28 -31.44 -7.38 -2.60
CA GLN A 28 -32.03 -7.52 -3.95
C GLN A 28 -31.08 -8.11 -5.03
N GLY A 29 -30.08 -8.90 -4.61
CA GLY A 29 -29.09 -9.48 -5.53
C GLY A 29 -27.85 -8.63 -5.76
N GLU A 30 -27.82 -7.41 -5.23
CA GLU A 30 -26.65 -6.54 -5.18
C GLU A 30 -25.90 -6.72 -3.86
N TYR A 31 -24.59 -6.43 -3.90
CA TYR A 31 -23.69 -6.54 -2.77
C TYR A 31 -23.14 -5.16 -2.42
N TYR A 32 -22.87 -4.95 -1.14
CA TYR A 32 -22.36 -3.70 -0.60
C TYR A 32 -21.19 -3.98 0.33
N LEU A 33 -20.17 -3.13 0.26
CA LEU A 33 -19.02 -3.14 1.16
C LEU A 33 -19.08 -1.91 2.07
N VAL A 34 -19.04 -2.14 3.37
CA VAL A 34 -18.97 -1.12 4.40
C VAL A 34 -17.57 -1.09 4.99
N THR A 35 -16.93 0.07 4.92
CA THR A 35 -15.57 0.29 5.45
C THR A 35 -15.51 1.57 6.28
N ASN A 36 -14.58 1.64 7.22
CA ASN A 36 -14.28 2.86 7.95
C ASN A 36 -13.15 3.60 7.23
N GLU A 37 -13.37 4.86 6.87
CA GLU A 37 -12.37 5.73 6.23
C GLU A 37 -12.14 6.98 7.05
N GLY A 38 -10.97 7.62 6.90
CA GLY A 38 -10.63 8.84 7.62
C GLY A 38 -9.86 8.54 8.90
N GLY A 39 -8.57 8.87 8.92
CA GLY A 39 -7.65 8.44 9.99
C GLY A 39 -8.07 8.91 11.39
N ILE A 40 -8.11 10.23 11.64
CA ILE A 40 -8.42 10.78 12.96
C ILE A 40 -9.93 10.86 13.21
N ALA A 41 -10.72 11.01 12.15
CA ALA A 41 -12.18 11.03 12.20
C ALA A 41 -12.71 9.93 11.27
N GLU A 42 -12.87 8.74 11.82
CA GLU A 42 -13.41 7.59 11.10
C GLU A 42 -14.88 7.84 10.75
N GLN A 43 -15.19 7.75 9.46
CA GLN A 43 -16.54 7.74 8.92
C GLN A 43 -16.81 6.40 8.25
N ARG A 44 -18.02 5.86 8.45
CA ARG A 44 -18.47 4.67 7.72
C ARG A 44 -18.84 5.06 6.30
N VAL A 45 -18.21 4.42 5.33
CA VAL A 45 -18.45 4.60 3.91
C VAL A 45 -19.02 3.31 3.35
N VAL A 46 -20.05 3.45 2.52
CA VAL A 46 -20.69 2.35 1.80
C VAL A 46 -20.30 2.43 0.33
N TYR A 47 -19.81 1.31 -0.18
CA TYR A 47 -19.55 1.12 -1.59
C TYR A 47 -20.50 0.04 -2.14
N GLU A 48 -20.96 0.25 -3.36
CA GLU A 48 -21.48 -0.85 -4.16
C GLU A 48 -20.33 -1.82 -4.46
N LEU A 49 -20.57 -3.10 -4.24
CA LEU A 49 -19.62 -4.17 -4.46
C LEU A 49 -20.05 -4.98 -5.70
N PRO A 50 -19.43 -4.74 -6.87
CA PRO A 50 -19.68 -5.54 -8.07
C PRO A 50 -19.50 -7.03 -7.77
N TYR A 51 -20.36 -7.86 -8.37
CA TYR A 51 -20.33 -9.31 -8.16
C TYR A 51 -18.96 -9.92 -8.52
N ASP A 52 -18.29 -9.44 -9.58
CA ASP A 52 -16.94 -9.90 -9.95
C ASP A 52 -15.91 -9.66 -8.84
N LEU A 53 -16.01 -8.53 -8.13
CA LEU A 53 -15.14 -8.20 -7.00
C LEU A 53 -15.48 -9.06 -5.77
N PHE A 54 -16.77 -9.31 -5.53
CA PHE A 54 -17.22 -10.24 -4.50
C PHE A 54 -16.72 -11.67 -4.75
N GLN A 55 -16.76 -12.15 -5.99
CA GLN A 55 -16.22 -13.47 -6.34
C GLN A 55 -14.71 -13.60 -6.07
N LEU A 56 -13.93 -12.54 -6.25
CA LEU A 56 -12.50 -12.54 -5.91
C LEU A 56 -12.27 -12.69 -4.40
N LEU A 57 -13.16 -12.11 -3.58
CA LEU A 57 -13.16 -12.31 -2.12
C LEU A 57 -13.53 -13.74 -1.76
N GLU A 58 -14.60 -14.29 -2.33
CA GLU A 58 -15.02 -15.68 -2.08
C GLU A 58 -13.95 -16.70 -2.48
N GLN A 59 -13.22 -16.44 -3.57
CA GLN A 59 -12.12 -17.28 -4.04
C GLN A 59 -10.83 -17.11 -3.23
N GLY A 60 -10.79 -16.17 -2.28
CA GLY A 60 -9.58 -15.83 -1.51
C GLY A 60 -8.44 -15.26 -2.36
N LYS A 61 -8.75 -14.77 -3.58
CA LYS A 61 -7.75 -14.16 -4.48
C LYS A 61 -7.40 -12.72 -4.09
N ARG A 62 -8.33 -12.05 -3.41
CA ARG A 62 -8.17 -10.69 -2.88
C ARG A 62 -8.76 -10.63 -1.48
N ASN A 63 -8.34 -9.63 -0.70
CA ASN A 63 -8.90 -9.35 0.62
C ASN A 63 -9.77 -8.08 0.61
N LEU A 64 -10.53 -7.88 1.71
CA LEU A 64 -11.45 -6.74 1.85
C LEU A 64 -10.75 -5.39 1.72
N GLY A 65 -9.51 -5.27 2.20
CA GLY A 65 -8.72 -4.04 2.09
C GLY A 65 -8.33 -3.71 0.65
N GLU A 66 -7.91 -4.71 -0.14
CA GLU A 66 -7.59 -4.52 -1.56
C GLU A 66 -8.82 -4.14 -2.38
N ILE A 67 -9.98 -4.73 -2.06
CA ILE A 67 -11.24 -4.41 -2.71
C ILE A 67 -11.71 -3.01 -2.34
N ALA A 68 -11.64 -2.64 -1.06
CA ALA A 68 -11.94 -1.28 -0.61
C ALA A 68 -11.06 -0.25 -1.32
N PHE A 69 -9.75 -0.49 -1.39
CA PHE A 69 -8.81 0.35 -2.13
C PHE A 69 -9.17 0.46 -3.62
N LYS A 70 -9.52 -0.67 -4.25
CA LYS A 70 -9.93 -0.69 -5.67
C LYS A 70 -11.22 0.08 -5.93
N LEU A 71 -12.18 0.02 -5.01
CA LEU A 71 -13.44 0.75 -5.09
C LEU A 71 -13.22 2.26 -4.90
N GLN A 72 -12.38 2.63 -3.93
CA GLN A 72 -12.03 4.01 -3.61
C GLN A 72 -11.19 4.69 -4.71
N ASP A 73 -10.04 4.11 -5.05
CA ASP A 73 -9.03 4.74 -5.91
C ASP A 73 -9.13 4.29 -7.39
N GLY A 74 -9.91 3.25 -7.68
CA GLY A 74 -10.15 2.76 -9.04
C GLY A 74 -9.07 1.84 -9.61
N TYR A 75 -7.96 1.62 -8.91
CA TYR A 75 -6.88 0.69 -9.27
C TYR A 75 -6.54 -0.25 -8.10
N TRP A 76 -5.88 -1.37 -8.39
CA TRP A 76 -5.48 -2.30 -7.32
C TRP A 76 -4.33 -1.70 -6.52
N PRO A 77 -4.25 -1.93 -5.20
CA PRO A 77 -3.06 -1.54 -4.47
C PRO A 77 -1.84 -2.23 -5.06
N PRO A 78 -0.67 -1.57 -5.08
CA PRO A 78 0.54 -2.16 -5.62
C PRO A 78 0.90 -3.42 -4.83
N THR A 79 1.36 -4.43 -5.55
CA THR A 79 1.91 -5.65 -4.95
C THR A 79 3.18 -5.34 -4.16
N GLU A 80 3.57 -6.24 -3.26
CA GLU A 80 4.82 -6.08 -2.51
C GLU A 80 6.05 -5.98 -3.43
N GLU A 81 6.01 -6.64 -4.59
CA GLU A 81 7.06 -6.55 -5.61
C GLU A 81 7.11 -5.16 -6.26
N GLU A 82 5.96 -4.62 -6.69
CA GLU A 82 5.86 -3.26 -7.24
C GLU A 82 6.27 -2.19 -6.22
N LYS A 83 5.88 -2.37 -4.94
CA LYS A 83 6.32 -1.49 -3.85
C LYS A 83 7.84 -1.53 -3.69
N ARG A 84 8.42 -2.73 -3.68
CA ARG A 84 9.87 -2.93 -3.56
C ARG A 84 10.62 -2.32 -4.75
N GLU A 85 10.11 -2.48 -5.96
CA GLU A 85 10.70 -1.87 -7.15
C GLU A 85 10.61 -0.35 -7.11
N SER A 86 9.45 0.21 -6.73
CA SER A 86 9.27 1.65 -6.57
C SER A 86 10.21 2.21 -5.48
N GLU A 87 10.35 1.52 -4.35
CA GLU A 87 11.29 1.90 -3.29
C GLU A 87 12.74 1.84 -3.79
N LYS A 88 13.11 0.76 -4.50
CA LYS A 88 14.43 0.61 -5.11
C LYS A 88 14.73 1.76 -6.08
N GLN A 89 13.79 2.12 -6.95
CA GLN A 89 13.90 3.24 -7.89
C GLN A 89 14.05 4.59 -7.18
N PHE A 90 13.31 4.81 -6.10
CA PHE A 90 13.43 6.01 -5.28
C PHE A 90 14.82 6.11 -4.64
N VAL A 91 15.32 5.01 -4.06
CA VAL A 91 16.64 4.94 -3.44
C VAL A 91 17.76 5.10 -4.47
N GLU A 92 17.63 4.51 -5.66
CA GLU A 92 18.59 4.62 -6.75
C GLU A 92 18.73 6.06 -7.25
N LYS A 93 17.61 6.79 -7.40
CA LYS A 93 17.62 8.21 -7.82
C LYS A 93 18.14 9.13 -6.70
N GLY A 94 17.71 8.87 -5.47
CA GLY A 94 18.06 9.69 -4.32
C GLY A 94 19.51 9.49 -3.87
N LEU A 95 19.96 8.25 -3.78
CA LEU A 95 21.21 7.74 -3.19
C LEU A 95 21.39 8.04 -1.70
N THR A 96 20.87 9.17 -1.21
CA THR A 96 20.83 9.57 0.20
C THR A 96 20.35 8.46 1.14
N PRO A 97 19.30 7.67 0.81
CA PRO A 97 18.84 6.61 1.70
C PRO A 97 19.89 5.51 1.94
N LEU A 98 20.77 5.23 0.97
CA LEU A 98 21.84 4.22 1.11
C LEU A 98 22.82 4.56 2.24
N ILE A 99 22.98 5.85 2.53
CA ILE A 99 23.84 6.37 3.61
C ILE A 99 23.04 6.50 4.91
N ALA A 100 21.87 7.14 4.86
CA ALA A 100 21.08 7.47 6.06
C ALA A 100 20.38 6.26 6.70
N ASN A 101 19.97 5.26 5.90
CA ASN A 101 19.21 4.11 6.37
C ASN A 101 19.80 2.81 5.82
N PRO A 102 20.56 2.06 6.62
CA PRO A 102 21.16 0.79 6.20
C PRO A 102 20.16 -0.23 5.64
N LYS A 103 18.89 -0.21 6.08
CA LYS A 103 17.86 -1.15 5.58
C LYS A 103 17.54 -0.97 4.09
N SER A 104 17.73 0.25 3.55
CA SER A 104 17.52 0.50 2.12
C SER A 104 18.48 -0.28 1.22
N ARG A 105 19.59 -0.79 1.78
CA ARG A 105 20.59 -1.59 1.07
C ARG A 105 20.07 -3.00 0.75
N ASP A 106 19.12 -3.52 1.53
CA ASP A 106 18.50 -4.85 1.33
C ASP A 106 17.66 -4.93 0.03
N LEU A 107 17.39 -3.77 -0.60
CA LEU A 107 16.72 -3.65 -1.89
C LEU A 107 17.64 -3.94 -3.08
N PHE A 108 18.96 -3.99 -2.85
CA PHE A 108 19.97 -4.09 -3.89
C PHE A 108 20.84 -5.33 -3.73
N THR A 109 21.35 -5.81 -4.85
CA THR A 109 22.40 -6.83 -4.87
C THR A 109 23.76 -6.23 -4.49
N GLN A 110 24.70 -7.07 -4.07
CA GLN A 110 26.05 -6.61 -3.72
C GLN A 110 26.77 -5.93 -4.91
N GLU A 111 26.48 -6.35 -6.15
CA GLU A 111 27.07 -5.73 -7.34
C GLU A 111 26.51 -4.32 -7.59
N GLU A 112 25.21 -4.12 -7.40
CA GLU A 112 24.59 -2.80 -7.51
C GLU A 112 25.12 -1.87 -6.41
N LEU A 113 25.21 -2.34 -5.17
CA LEU A 113 25.78 -1.57 -4.07
C LEU A 113 27.24 -1.15 -4.33
N ARG A 114 28.06 -2.01 -4.94
CA ARG A 114 29.44 -1.64 -5.32
C ARG A 114 29.50 -0.46 -6.28
N LYS A 115 28.50 -0.30 -7.15
CA LYS A 115 28.40 0.82 -8.10
C LYS A 115 27.79 2.06 -7.43
N LEU A 116 26.76 1.89 -6.62
CA LEU A 116 25.97 2.99 -6.06
C LEU A 116 26.58 3.60 -4.80
N ILE A 117 27.20 2.82 -3.92
CA ILE A 117 27.71 3.29 -2.61
C ILE A 117 28.78 4.39 -2.76
N PRO A 118 29.80 4.26 -3.62
CA PRO A 118 30.79 5.34 -3.79
C PRO A 118 30.14 6.65 -4.27
N ILE A 119 29.13 6.57 -5.15
CA ILE A 119 28.41 7.73 -5.66
C ILE A 119 27.55 8.35 -4.54
N ALA A 120 26.89 7.52 -3.74
CA ALA A 120 26.08 7.94 -2.61
C ALA A 120 26.92 8.62 -1.52
N GLU A 121 28.09 8.08 -1.19
CA GLU A 121 29.04 8.66 -0.23
C GLU A 121 29.53 10.03 -0.71
N GLN A 122 29.95 10.13 -1.98
CA GLN A 122 30.38 11.41 -2.56
C GLN A 122 29.26 12.45 -2.53
N LYS A 123 28.06 12.10 -3.01
CA LYS A 123 26.89 12.99 -3.01
C LYS A 123 26.53 13.47 -1.60
N TRP A 124 26.66 12.58 -0.60
CA TRP A 124 26.43 12.94 0.79
C TRP A 124 27.47 13.94 1.31
N ILE A 125 28.75 13.71 1.02
CA ILE A 125 29.83 14.61 1.38
C ILE A 125 29.66 15.97 0.68
N ASP A 126 29.29 15.98 -0.60
CA ASP A 126 29.04 17.23 -1.34
C ASP A 126 27.90 18.04 -0.70
N TRP A 127 26.91 17.37 -0.13
CA TRP A 127 25.76 18.02 0.51
C TRP A 127 25.98 18.39 1.98
N LYS A 128 26.64 17.54 2.77
CA LYS A 128 26.78 17.67 4.24
C LYS A 128 28.20 17.95 4.72
N GLY A 129 29.19 17.93 3.84
CA GLY A 129 30.62 18.12 4.13
C GLY A 129 31.32 16.88 4.69
N LYS A 130 30.60 15.98 5.37
CA LYS A 130 31.14 14.70 5.87
C LYS A 130 30.08 13.60 5.93
N LEU A 131 30.52 12.35 5.96
CA LEU A 131 29.65 11.20 6.22
C LEU A 131 29.15 11.21 7.68
N PRO A 132 27.98 10.59 7.97
CA PRO A 132 27.50 10.42 9.34
C PRO A 132 28.52 9.66 10.21
N ASP A 133 28.61 10.00 11.49
CA ASP A 133 29.60 9.41 12.40
C ASP A 133 29.30 7.91 12.70
N ASP A 134 28.04 7.51 12.57
CA ASP A 134 27.52 6.14 12.70
C ASP A 134 27.50 5.37 11.37
N TYR A 135 28.00 5.96 10.28
CA TYR A 135 28.00 5.33 8.97
C TYR A 135 29.04 4.20 8.88
N ILE A 136 28.56 3.00 8.50
CA ILE A 136 29.40 1.84 8.19
C ILE A 136 29.17 1.47 6.71
N SER A 137 30.25 1.50 5.92
CA SER A 137 30.22 1.13 4.51
C SER A 137 29.95 -0.38 4.34
N PRO A 138 28.98 -0.78 3.49
CA PRO A 138 28.59 -2.18 3.29
C PRO A 138 29.55 -2.96 2.34
N LEU A 139 30.61 -2.32 1.87
CA LEU A 139 31.58 -2.92 0.95
C LEU A 139 32.85 -3.44 1.64
N LYS A 140 32.97 -3.26 2.96
CA LYS A 140 34.08 -3.76 3.77
C LYS A 140 33.92 -5.21 4.16
#